data_AF-A0A0B0CUZ7-F1
#
_entry.id   AF-A0A0B0CUZ7-F1
#
_cell.length_a   1.000
_cell.length_b   1.000
_cell.length_c   1.000
_cell.angle_alpha   90.00
_cell.angle_beta   90.00
_cell.angle_gamma   90.00
#
_symmetry.space_group_name_H-M   'P 1'
#
loop_
_entity.id
_entity.type
_entity.pdbx_description
1 polymer ?
#
loop_
_entity_poly.entity_id
_entity_poly.type
_entity_poly.pdbx_seq_one_letter_code
_entity_poly.pdbx_strand_id
1 'polypeptide(L)'
;MSMAGVAYEVAAAINGTYELAEEHVSTSGEKADNAVSVEVDDAEANPYYGAFVIKGIEVGPSPLWMQNRLTAAGIRPINNVVDITNYVLMEYGQPLHAFDYDRFGSDKVVTRRAKDGETIKTLDDQERTLTSDHLVITNGETPHAIAGVMGGAESEVQDDTKNIILEAAYFDPAVVRQSSKDHG
;
A
#
# COMPACT_ATOMS: atom_id res chain seq x y z
N MET A 1 6.23 8.50 11.06
CA MET A 1 7.67 8.86 11.10
C MET A 1 8.17 8.87 9.68
N SER A 2 8.97 9.86 9.28
CA SER A 2 9.46 9.98 7.90
C SER A 2 10.77 10.75 7.82
N MET A 3 11.56 10.50 6.78
CA MET A 3 12.80 11.25 6.52
C MET A 3 12.52 12.72 6.23
N ALA A 4 11.44 13.03 5.48
CA ALA A 4 11.03 14.41 5.24
C ALA A 4 10.66 15.12 6.56
N GLY A 5 9.91 14.47 7.45
CA GLY A 5 9.56 15.03 8.76
C GLY A 5 10.80 15.31 9.63
N VAL A 6 11.76 14.39 9.65
CA VAL A 6 13.04 14.59 10.35
C VAL A 6 13.84 15.73 9.71
N ALA A 7 13.84 15.84 8.38
CA ALA A 7 14.54 16.92 7.68
C ALA A 7 13.95 18.30 8.01
N TYR A 8 12.62 18.42 8.10
CA TYR A 8 11.96 19.65 8.58
C TYR A 8 12.39 20.01 10.00
N GLU A 9 12.41 19.05 10.92
CA GLU A 9 12.83 19.27 12.31
C GLU A 9 14.29 19.72 12.40
N VAL A 10 15.19 19.06 11.67
CA VAL A 10 16.62 19.42 11.63
C VAL A 10 16.82 20.81 11.02
N ALA A 11 16.11 21.13 9.93
CA ALA A 11 16.17 22.44 9.30
C ALA A 11 15.78 23.55 10.30
N ALA A 12 14.70 23.35 11.06
CA ALA A 12 14.31 24.28 12.11
C ALA A 12 15.39 24.40 13.20
N ALA A 13 15.98 23.29 13.64
CA ALA A 13 16.99 23.28 14.70
C ALA A 13 18.29 24.01 14.35
N ILE A 14 18.69 24.02 13.07
CA ILE A 14 19.94 24.66 12.60
C ILE A 14 19.71 26.03 11.94
N ASN A 15 18.48 26.57 11.99
CA ASN A 15 18.06 27.75 11.23
C ASN A 15 18.36 27.62 9.72
N GLY A 16 18.20 26.41 9.18
CA GLY A 16 18.33 26.10 7.76
C GLY A 16 16.98 26.07 7.06
N THR A 17 16.98 25.65 5.79
CA THR A 17 15.78 25.43 5.00
C THR A 17 15.76 24.01 4.47
N TYR A 18 14.56 23.42 4.43
CA TYR A 18 14.28 22.18 3.74
C TYR A 18 12.98 22.33 2.99
N GLU A 19 13.00 21.96 1.71
CA GLU A 19 11.82 21.92 0.85
C GLU A 19 11.76 20.52 0.28
N LEU A 20 10.61 19.88 0.44
CA LEU A 20 10.34 18.59 -0.18
C LEU A 20 10.19 18.82 -1.69
N ALA A 21 10.86 18.00 -2.48
CA ALA A 21 10.82 18.12 -3.93
C ALA A 21 9.39 17.95 -4.45
N GLU A 22 9.00 18.81 -5.40
CA GLU A 22 7.79 18.61 -6.18
C GLU A 22 8.05 17.52 -7.22
N GLU A 23 7.19 16.50 -7.23
CA GLU A 23 7.26 15.41 -8.19
C GLU A 23 6.38 15.71 -9.40
N HIS A 24 6.97 15.58 -10.59
CA HIS A 24 6.24 15.69 -11.86
C HIS A 24 6.07 14.30 -12.47
N VAL A 25 4.83 13.80 -12.45
CA VAL A 25 4.49 12.52 -13.06
C VAL A 25 3.91 12.78 -14.46
N SER A 26 4.46 12.10 -15.47
CA SER A 26 3.86 12.05 -16.80
C SER A 26 2.77 10.98 -16.79
N THR A 27 1.50 11.40 -16.82
CA THR A 27 0.36 10.49 -16.91
C THR A 27 0.00 10.19 -18.36
N SER A 28 -0.56 9.01 -18.60
CA SER A 28 -1.18 8.71 -19.88
C SER A 28 -2.49 9.49 -20.06
N GLY A 29 -3.03 9.53 -21.27
CA GLY A 29 -4.37 10.08 -21.52
C GLY A 29 -5.51 9.20 -20.99
N GLU A 30 -5.24 7.97 -20.57
CA GLU A 30 -6.23 7.06 -19.98
C GLU A 30 -6.49 7.44 -18.52
N LYS A 31 -7.77 7.59 -18.16
CA LYS A 31 -8.17 7.86 -16.77
C LYS A 31 -8.24 6.56 -15.97
N ALA A 32 -7.71 6.60 -14.74
CA ALA A 32 -7.82 5.48 -13.81
C ALA A 32 -9.27 5.08 -13.53
N ASP A 33 -10.21 6.05 -13.48
CA ASP A 33 -11.65 5.83 -13.30
C ASP A 33 -12.28 4.89 -14.35
N ASN A 34 -11.65 4.73 -15.52
CA ASN A 34 -12.11 3.81 -16.55
C ASN A 34 -11.61 2.37 -16.32
N ALA A 35 -10.58 2.19 -15.48
CA ALA A 35 -9.91 0.92 -15.22
C ALA A 35 -10.25 0.35 -13.84
N VAL A 36 -10.39 1.20 -12.81
CA VAL A 36 -10.74 0.77 -11.45
C VAL A 36 -11.75 1.72 -10.84
N SER A 37 -12.80 1.16 -10.24
CA SER A 37 -13.72 1.87 -9.34
C SER A 37 -13.31 1.64 -7.88
N VAL A 38 -13.43 2.67 -7.05
CA VAL A 38 -13.15 2.60 -5.61
C VAL A 38 -14.43 2.92 -4.83
N GLU A 39 -14.83 2.03 -3.93
CA GLU A 39 -15.93 2.22 -3.00
C GLU A 39 -15.45 2.06 -1.56
N VAL A 40 -15.93 2.93 -0.67
CA VAL A 40 -15.61 2.92 0.75
C VAL A 40 -16.90 2.76 1.54
N ASP A 41 -17.15 1.57 2.06
CA ASP A 41 -18.39 1.25 2.76
C ASP A 41 -18.40 1.82 4.20
N ASP A 42 -17.24 1.85 4.85
CA ASP A 42 -17.04 2.39 6.20
C ASP A 42 -16.08 3.58 6.15
N ALA A 43 -16.64 4.77 5.89
CA ALA A 43 -15.88 6.00 5.77
C ALA A 43 -15.27 6.49 7.11
N GLU A 44 -15.73 5.98 8.26
CA GLU A 44 -15.11 6.26 9.55
C GLU A 44 -13.82 5.44 9.69
N ALA A 45 -13.87 4.16 9.32
CA ALA A 45 -12.71 3.28 9.32
C ALA A 45 -11.70 3.57 8.20
N ASN A 46 -12.16 4.10 7.08
CA ASN A 46 -11.32 4.50 5.97
C ASN A 46 -11.70 5.89 5.41
N PRO A 47 -11.26 6.97 6.07
CA PRO A 47 -11.59 8.33 5.62
C PRO A 47 -11.05 8.71 4.23
N TYR A 48 -10.00 8.03 3.75
CA TYR A 48 -9.44 8.29 2.44
C TYR A 48 -8.88 7.01 1.80
N TYR A 49 -9.29 6.73 0.57
CA TYR A 49 -8.68 5.71 -0.27
C TYR A 49 -8.41 6.26 -1.66
N GLY A 50 -7.14 6.26 -2.06
CA GLY A 50 -6.68 6.62 -3.40
C GLY A 50 -6.11 5.40 -4.10
N ALA A 51 -6.44 5.24 -5.37
CA ALA A 51 -5.89 4.20 -6.23
C ALA A 51 -5.31 4.82 -7.51
N PHE A 52 -4.08 4.43 -7.85
CA PHE A 52 -3.46 4.74 -9.13
C PHE A 52 -3.25 3.44 -9.91
N VAL A 53 -3.58 3.45 -11.21
CA VAL A 53 -3.33 2.32 -12.10
C VAL A 53 -2.06 2.58 -12.89
N ILE A 54 -1.10 1.67 -12.81
CA ILE A 54 0.17 1.74 -13.55
C ILE A 54 0.26 0.48 -14.42
N LYS A 55 0.42 0.67 -15.72
CA LYS A 55 0.43 -0.42 -16.73
C LYS A 55 1.80 -0.55 -17.39
N GLY A 56 2.12 -1.76 -17.84
CA GLY A 56 3.32 -2.05 -18.63
C GLY A 56 4.62 -1.94 -17.83
N ILE A 57 4.60 -2.27 -16.54
CA ILE A 57 5.82 -2.31 -15.72
C ILE A 57 6.64 -3.58 -15.99
N GLU A 58 7.93 -3.51 -15.66
CA GLU A 58 8.81 -4.66 -15.59
C GLU A 58 9.29 -4.82 -14.14
N VAL A 59 8.92 -5.93 -13.51
CA VAL A 59 9.37 -6.25 -12.16
C VAL A 59 10.79 -6.78 -12.22
N GLY A 60 11.65 -6.26 -11.36
CA GLY A 60 13.05 -6.65 -11.30
C GLY A 60 13.79 -5.99 -10.13
N PRO A 61 15.10 -6.15 -10.03
CA PRO A 61 15.88 -5.56 -8.94
C PRO A 61 15.81 -4.02 -8.94
N SER A 62 15.68 -3.42 -7.76
CA SER A 62 15.74 -1.98 -7.60
C SER A 62 17.12 -1.41 -7.94
N PRO A 63 17.24 -0.12 -8.30
CA PRO A 63 18.53 0.54 -8.38
C PRO A 63 19.31 0.46 -7.06
N LEU A 64 20.64 0.35 -7.13
CA LEU A 64 21.50 0.17 -5.96
C LEU A 64 21.33 1.26 -4.89
N TRP A 65 21.05 2.50 -5.27
CA TRP A 65 20.85 3.58 -4.31
C TRP A 65 19.63 3.34 -3.41
N MET A 66 18.55 2.76 -3.96
CA MET A 66 17.32 2.46 -3.22
C MET A 66 17.54 1.27 -2.31
N GLN A 67 18.15 0.21 -2.84
CA GLN A 67 18.52 -0.98 -2.05
C GLN A 67 19.39 -0.62 -0.85
N ASN A 68 20.40 0.23 -1.04
CA ASN A 68 21.30 0.67 0.02
C ASN A 68 20.57 1.50 1.09
N ARG A 69 19.67 2.42 0.68
CA ARG A 69 18.89 3.23 1.62
C ARG A 69 17.92 2.37 2.44
N LEU A 70 17.22 1.44 1.80
CA LEU A 70 16.34 0.48 2.49
C LEU A 70 17.12 -0.40 3.47
N THR A 71 18.25 -0.96 3.03
CA THR A 71 19.11 -1.78 3.89
C THR A 71 19.62 -1.00 5.10
N ALA A 72 20.04 0.25 4.91
CA ALA A 72 20.47 1.13 6.00
C ALA A 72 19.34 1.46 7.00
N ALA A 73 18.09 1.41 6.55
CA ALA A 73 16.89 1.53 7.39
C ALA A 73 16.43 0.19 8.01
N GLY A 74 17.16 -0.91 7.80
CA GLY A 74 16.82 -2.23 8.31
C GLY A 74 15.77 -2.98 7.48
N ILE A 75 15.47 -2.50 6.26
CA ILE A 75 14.51 -3.13 5.34
C ILE A 75 15.29 -3.92 4.29
N ARG A 76 14.96 -5.21 4.15
CA ARG A 76 15.55 -6.08 3.12
C ARG A 76 14.97 -5.72 1.74
N PRO A 77 15.77 -5.36 0.74
CA PRO A 77 15.29 -5.15 -0.62
C PRO A 77 14.71 -6.44 -1.25
N ILE A 78 13.67 -6.29 -2.07
CA ILE A 78 12.94 -7.40 -2.72
C ILE A 78 12.93 -7.20 -4.24
N ASN A 79 12.17 -6.22 -4.74
CA ASN A 79 12.09 -5.85 -6.15
C ASN A 79 11.67 -4.38 -6.26
N ASN A 80 11.77 -3.80 -7.45
CA ASN A 80 11.51 -2.39 -7.72
C ASN A 80 10.10 -1.91 -7.32
N VAL A 81 9.08 -2.76 -7.34
CA VAL A 81 7.71 -2.40 -6.95
C VAL A 81 7.52 -2.44 -5.44
N VAL A 82 8.01 -3.48 -4.77
CA VAL A 82 7.91 -3.60 -3.30
C VAL A 82 8.88 -2.64 -2.61
N ASP A 83 10.03 -2.39 -3.19
CA ASP A 83 11.03 -1.50 -2.64
C ASP A 83 10.60 -0.04 -2.75
N ILE A 84 9.94 0.37 -3.84
CA ILE A 84 9.49 1.77 -3.95
C ILE A 84 8.38 2.09 -2.95
N THR A 85 7.47 1.17 -2.65
CA THR A 85 6.44 1.40 -1.62
C THR A 85 7.07 1.52 -0.22
N ASN A 86 8.04 0.67 0.10
CA ASN A 86 8.82 0.79 1.35
C ASN A 86 9.68 2.07 1.38
N TYR A 87 10.25 2.46 0.26
CA TYR A 87 11.08 3.65 0.15
C TYR A 87 10.24 4.92 0.41
N VAL A 88 9.07 5.03 -0.22
CA VAL A 88 8.13 6.13 0.01
C VAL A 88 7.60 6.12 1.44
N LEU A 89 7.33 4.96 2.03
CA LEU A 89 7.01 4.86 3.45
C LEU A 89 8.10 5.50 4.32
N MET A 90 9.38 5.22 4.06
CA MET A 90 10.47 5.84 4.80
C MET A 90 10.60 7.34 4.53
N GLU A 91 10.43 7.77 3.28
CA GLU A 91 10.64 9.16 2.87
C GLU A 91 9.50 10.09 3.31
N TYR A 92 8.25 9.70 3.09
CA TYR A 92 7.03 10.48 3.37
C TYR A 92 6.32 10.07 4.65
N GLY A 93 6.50 8.84 5.12
CA GLY A 93 5.73 8.29 6.25
C GLY A 93 4.35 7.78 5.85
N GLN A 94 4.08 7.67 4.55
CA GLN A 94 2.83 7.17 3.98
C GLN A 94 3.02 5.69 3.59
N PRO A 95 2.32 4.75 4.24
CA PRO A 95 2.25 3.37 3.75
C PRO A 95 1.57 3.34 2.39
N LEU A 96 2.16 2.58 1.47
CA LEU A 96 1.58 2.28 0.16
C LEU A 96 1.47 0.77 0.02
N HIS A 97 0.51 0.32 -0.80
CA HIS A 97 0.40 -1.08 -1.20
C HIS A 97 0.28 -1.17 -2.71
N ALA A 98 0.80 -2.25 -3.31
CA ALA A 98 0.66 -2.52 -4.72
C ALA A 98 -0.03 -3.87 -4.88
N PHE A 99 -1.20 -3.87 -5.50
CA PHE A 99 -1.87 -5.08 -5.93
C PHE A 99 -1.51 -5.36 -7.39
N ASP A 100 -1.33 -6.63 -7.73
CA ASP A 100 -1.33 -7.03 -9.13
C ASP A 100 -2.74 -6.85 -9.72
N TYR A 101 -2.87 -5.94 -10.67
CA TYR A 101 -4.15 -5.59 -11.29
C TYR A 101 -4.75 -6.79 -12.04
N ASP A 102 -3.91 -7.59 -12.71
CA ASP A 102 -4.36 -8.73 -13.52
C ASP A 102 -4.80 -9.92 -12.65
N ARG A 103 -4.33 -9.97 -11.39
CA ARG A 103 -4.70 -11.00 -10.39
C ARG A 103 -5.76 -10.52 -9.38
N PHE A 104 -6.09 -9.23 -9.35
CA PHE A 104 -7.08 -8.69 -8.41
C PHE A 104 -8.50 -9.24 -8.65
N GLY A 105 -8.78 -9.75 -9.84
CA GLY A 105 -10.01 -10.47 -10.17
C GLY A 105 -11.24 -9.58 -10.42
N SER A 106 -11.12 -8.26 -10.27
CA SER A 106 -12.16 -7.32 -10.69
C SER A 106 -11.59 -5.90 -10.92
N ASP A 107 -12.37 -5.05 -11.59
CA ASP A 107 -12.11 -3.62 -11.77
C ASP A 107 -12.73 -2.77 -10.64
N LYS A 108 -12.93 -3.36 -9.46
CA LYS A 108 -13.61 -2.74 -8.33
C LYS A 108 -12.86 -3.00 -7.04
N VAL A 109 -12.35 -1.95 -6.42
CA VAL A 109 -11.79 -1.98 -5.07
C VAL A 109 -12.86 -1.52 -4.08
N VAL A 110 -13.12 -2.32 -3.06
CA VAL A 110 -14.00 -1.96 -1.96
C VAL A 110 -13.26 -2.07 -0.65
N THR A 111 -13.36 -1.05 0.19
CA THR A 111 -12.94 -1.14 1.59
C THR A 111 -14.15 -1.30 2.48
N ARG A 112 -14.19 -2.39 3.26
CA ARG A 112 -15.32 -2.69 4.17
C ARG A 112 -14.85 -3.45 5.40
N ARG A 113 -15.71 -3.52 6.41
CA ARG A 113 -15.50 -4.46 7.52
C ARG A 113 -15.51 -5.90 7.01
N ALA A 114 -14.68 -6.73 7.63
CA ALA A 114 -14.72 -8.16 7.39
C ALA A 114 -16.05 -8.74 7.91
N LYS A 115 -16.46 -9.88 7.36
CA LYS A 115 -17.57 -10.67 7.92
C LYS A 115 -17.02 -11.54 9.04
N ASP A 116 -17.81 -11.81 10.07
CA ASP A 116 -17.40 -12.73 11.14
C ASP A 116 -17.10 -14.12 10.58
N GLY A 117 -15.88 -14.61 10.81
CA GLY A 117 -15.40 -15.88 10.28
C GLY A 117 -14.91 -15.83 8.83
N GLU A 118 -14.84 -14.64 8.21
CA GLU A 118 -14.24 -14.47 6.89
C GLU A 118 -12.75 -14.85 6.93
N THR A 119 -12.25 -15.53 5.91
CA THR A 119 -10.86 -15.98 5.86
C THR A 119 -10.08 -15.29 4.74
N ILE A 120 -8.79 -15.10 4.98
CA ILE A 120 -7.84 -14.61 3.99
C ILE A 120 -6.51 -15.35 4.16
N LYS A 121 -5.87 -15.71 3.05
CA LYS A 121 -4.47 -16.16 3.05
C LYS A 121 -3.54 -14.97 2.82
N THR A 122 -2.66 -14.69 3.77
CA THR A 122 -1.73 -13.55 3.71
C THR A 122 -0.38 -13.91 3.08
N LEU A 123 0.42 -12.88 2.75
CA LEU A 123 1.74 -12.99 2.10
C LEU A 123 2.77 -13.84 2.85
N ASP A 124 2.54 -14.10 4.14
CA ASP A 124 3.35 -15.00 4.97
C ASP A 124 2.87 -16.46 4.91
N ASP A 125 2.02 -16.79 3.93
CA ASP A 125 1.39 -18.09 3.70
C ASP A 125 0.47 -18.59 4.82
N GLN A 126 0.06 -17.70 5.74
CA GLN A 126 -0.87 -18.05 6.83
C GLN A 126 -2.33 -17.80 6.43
N GLU A 127 -3.21 -18.71 6.83
CA GLU A 127 -4.66 -18.49 6.77
C GLU A 127 -5.12 -17.79 8.05
N ARG A 128 -5.86 -16.69 7.90
CA ARG A 128 -6.33 -15.84 8.99
C ARG A 128 -7.84 -15.79 9.00
N THR A 129 -8.44 -16.00 10.16
CA THR A 129 -9.89 -15.83 10.39
C THR A 129 -10.15 -14.44 10.97
N LEU A 130 -10.99 -13.68 10.30
CA LEU A 130 -11.30 -12.29 10.60
C LEU A 130 -12.62 -12.17 11.38
N THR A 131 -12.78 -11.04 12.06
CA THR A 131 -14.02 -10.62 12.73
C THR A 131 -14.48 -9.29 12.16
N SER A 132 -15.70 -8.87 12.46
CA SER A 132 -16.24 -7.57 12.03
C SER A 132 -15.47 -6.34 12.53
N ASP A 133 -14.52 -6.53 13.46
CA ASP A 133 -13.63 -5.47 13.93
C ASP A 133 -12.52 -5.15 12.92
N HIS A 134 -12.18 -6.09 12.04
CA HIS A 134 -11.13 -5.95 11.04
C HIS A 134 -11.65 -5.23 9.79
N LEU A 135 -10.79 -4.43 9.17
CA LEU A 135 -11.06 -3.79 7.89
C LEU A 135 -10.31 -4.53 6.78
N VAL A 136 -10.98 -4.77 5.66
CA VAL A 136 -10.40 -5.46 4.50
C VAL A 136 -10.51 -4.61 3.25
N ILE A 137 -9.55 -4.80 2.35
CA ILE A 137 -9.62 -4.37 0.95
C ILE A 137 -10.03 -5.59 0.14
N THR A 138 -11.07 -5.48 -0.67
CA THR A 138 -11.67 -6.60 -1.42
C THR A 138 -12.03 -6.16 -2.83
N ASN A 139 -12.14 -7.14 -3.73
CA ASN A 139 -12.62 -6.93 -5.09
C ASN A 139 -14.18 -6.92 -5.19
N GLY A 140 -14.85 -7.01 -4.03
CA GLY A 140 -16.30 -7.17 -3.87
C GLY A 140 -16.72 -8.60 -3.49
N GLU A 141 -15.89 -9.59 -3.78
CA GLU A 141 -16.14 -11.00 -3.51
C GLU A 141 -15.14 -11.56 -2.49
N THR A 142 -13.84 -11.39 -2.75
CA THR A 142 -12.73 -11.97 -1.98
C THR A 142 -11.87 -10.89 -1.33
N PRO A 143 -11.44 -11.06 -0.07
CA PRO A 143 -10.52 -10.13 0.58
C PRO A 143 -9.09 -10.28 0.01
N HIS A 144 -8.49 -9.16 -0.37
CA HIS A 144 -7.15 -9.06 -0.96
C HIS A 144 -6.11 -8.48 -0.01
N ALA A 145 -6.51 -7.87 1.10
CA ALA A 145 -5.63 -7.45 2.18
C ALA A 145 -6.40 -7.21 3.47
N ILE A 146 -5.70 -7.36 4.60
CA ILE A 146 -6.11 -6.77 5.89
C ILE A 146 -5.61 -5.33 5.86
N ALA A 147 -6.54 -4.36 5.82
CA ALA A 147 -6.25 -2.97 5.53
C ALA A 147 -5.25 -2.37 6.52
N GLY A 148 -4.15 -1.82 5.99
CA GLY A 148 -3.07 -1.23 6.78
C GLY A 148 -2.21 -2.22 7.59
N VAL A 149 -2.39 -3.52 7.43
CA VAL A 149 -1.65 -4.56 8.19
C VAL A 149 -0.86 -5.48 7.27
N MET A 150 -1.53 -6.23 6.40
CA MET A 150 -0.86 -7.25 5.57
C MET A 150 -1.64 -7.53 4.29
N GLY A 151 -0.91 -7.66 3.18
CA GLY A 151 -1.48 -8.07 1.89
C GLY A 151 -1.91 -9.54 1.89
N GLY A 152 -2.85 -9.85 1.02
CA GLY A 152 -3.22 -11.21 0.65
C GLY A 152 -2.26 -11.80 -0.39
N ALA A 153 -2.07 -13.11 -0.36
CA ALA A 153 -1.16 -13.81 -1.27
C ALA A 153 -1.66 -13.82 -2.73
N GLU A 154 -2.97 -13.77 -2.97
CA GLU A 154 -3.54 -13.95 -4.32
C GLU A 154 -3.30 -12.77 -5.26
N SER A 155 -3.26 -11.54 -4.71
CA SER A 155 -3.07 -10.30 -5.48
C SER A 155 -1.70 -9.66 -5.26
N GLU A 156 -0.74 -10.44 -4.77
CA GLU A 156 0.61 -9.95 -4.56
C GLU A 156 1.32 -9.65 -5.89
N VAL A 157 2.25 -8.69 -5.87
CA VAL A 157 3.13 -8.43 -7.01
C VAL A 157 4.15 -9.56 -7.14
N GLN A 158 4.21 -10.16 -8.33
CA GLN A 158 5.12 -11.25 -8.69
C GLN A 158 6.05 -10.82 -9.84
N ASP A 159 7.03 -11.65 -10.17
CA ASP A 159 8.04 -11.35 -11.21
C ASP A 159 7.43 -11.13 -12.61
N ASP A 160 6.25 -11.70 -12.88
CA ASP A 160 5.54 -11.57 -14.15
C ASP A 160 4.50 -10.44 -14.16
N THR A 161 4.23 -9.77 -13.04
CA THR A 161 3.27 -8.66 -12.94
C THR A 161 3.61 -7.56 -13.94
N LYS A 162 2.59 -7.10 -14.69
CA LYS A 162 2.72 -6.02 -15.68
C LYS A 162 1.87 -4.81 -15.37
N ASN A 163 0.79 -5.00 -14.64
CA ASN A 163 -0.15 -3.94 -14.30
C ASN A 163 -0.39 -3.97 -12.80
N ILE A 164 -0.40 -2.81 -12.14
CA ILE A 164 -0.63 -2.71 -10.70
C ILE A 164 -1.69 -1.66 -10.36
N ILE A 165 -2.39 -1.92 -9.26
CA ILE A 165 -3.16 -0.92 -8.52
C ILE A 165 -2.28 -0.47 -7.36
N LEU A 166 -1.82 0.78 -7.39
CA LEU A 166 -1.09 1.41 -6.31
C LEU A 166 -2.08 2.08 -5.36
N GLU A 167 -2.20 1.55 -4.15
CA GLU A 167 -2.98 2.09 -3.06
C GLU A 167 -2.19 3.17 -2.30
N ALA A 168 -2.87 4.28 -2.01
CA ALA A 168 -2.52 5.22 -0.96
C ALA A 168 -3.77 5.53 -0.13
N ALA A 169 -3.78 5.12 1.14
CA ALA A 169 -4.96 5.24 1.99
C ALA A 169 -4.64 5.82 3.38
N TYR A 170 -5.68 6.35 4.01
CA TYR A 170 -5.69 6.67 5.44
C TYR A 170 -6.79 5.84 6.11
N PHE A 171 -6.37 4.94 6.98
CA PHE A 171 -7.24 4.10 7.79
C PHE A 171 -7.28 4.62 9.23
N ASP A 172 -8.40 4.40 9.91
CA ASP A 172 -8.53 4.73 11.33
C ASP A 172 -7.45 4.00 12.15
N PRO A 173 -6.63 4.72 12.93
CA PRO A 173 -5.53 4.12 13.67
C PRO A 173 -5.96 3.07 14.71
N ALA A 174 -7.15 3.19 15.29
CA ALA A 174 -7.64 2.21 16.27
C ALA A 174 -8.02 0.90 15.58
N VAL A 175 -8.65 0.98 14.40
CA VAL A 175 -8.99 -0.18 13.57
C VAL A 175 -7.74 -0.92 13.11
N VAL A 176 -6.74 -0.19 12.59
CA VAL A 176 -5.46 -0.79 12.16
C VAL A 176 -4.73 -1.42 13.34
N ARG A 177 -4.68 -0.72 14.49
CA ARG A 177 -4.01 -1.23 15.70
C ARG A 177 -4.66 -2.52 16.21
N GLN A 178 -6.00 -2.60 16.20
CA GLN A 178 -6.70 -3.81 16.61
C GLN A 178 -6.39 -4.96 15.66
N SER A 179 -6.48 -4.72 14.34
CA SER A 179 -6.17 -5.72 13.31
C SER A 179 -4.72 -6.21 13.39
N SER A 180 -3.76 -5.31 13.60
CA SER A 180 -2.34 -5.66 13.77
C SER A 180 -2.06 -6.43 15.07
N LYS A 181 -2.82 -6.18 16.14
CA LYS A 181 -2.68 -6.96 17.37
C LYS A 181 -3.15 -8.41 17.18
N ASP A 182 -4.20 -8.60 16.40
CA ASP A 182 -4.81 -9.92 16.18
C ASP A 182 -4.06 -10.72 15.10
N HIS A 183 -3.51 -10.03 14.09
CA HIS A 183 -2.99 -10.64 12.85
C HIS A 183 -1.59 -10.17 12.40
N GLY A 184 -0.95 -9.25 13.13
CA GLY A 184 0.39 -8.77 12.79
C GLY A 184 1.53 -9.69 13.18
#